data_AF-A0A7I8ESZ3-F1
#
_entry.id   AF-A0A7I8ESZ3-F1
#
_cell.length_a   1.000
_cell.length_b   1.000
_cell.length_c   1.000
_cell.angle_alpha   90.00
_cell.angle_beta   90.00
_cell.angle_gamma   90.00
#
_symmetry.space_group_name_H-M   'P 1'
#
loop_
_entity.id
_entity.type
_entity.pdbx_description
1 polymer ?
#
loop_
_entity_poly.entity_id
_entity_poly.type
_entity_poly.pdbx_seq_one_letter_code
_entity_poly.pdbx_strand_id
1 'polypeptide(L)'
;MAVSRKISRTQRTLPSPPLLQAGPIIHGNQELMTHWLLFYWRKLEIPKEELVLLAMTDERREFARWTGKRLDSMALGCYCFIPSPSEMARSRRKPYSLQTAFSLPASPHRHLIFIEPAMQQKAIEVTIAHELIHLSDRVQGNPRRHTHHGHDAIATDEAAVTGYPLADLRALLHEESLHREQVRRASRPIRYLYACPQCGKQYPRTRRYSHAVSCSHCDKDYNPRYHLYLLPLAEDAECPTDSASS
;
A
#
# COMPACT_ATOMS: atom_id res chain seq x y z
N MET A 1 40.60 -12.99 -8.38
CA MET A 1 39.67 -12.75 -7.26
C MET A 1 38.70 -11.65 -7.66
N ALA A 2 37.45 -12.01 -7.99
CA ALA A 2 36.47 -11.10 -8.57
C ALA A 2 35.66 -10.40 -7.47
N VAL A 3 35.71 -9.07 -7.48
CA VAL A 3 34.95 -8.18 -6.59
C VAL A 3 33.47 -8.26 -6.98
N SER A 4 32.68 -8.93 -6.14
CA SER A 4 31.23 -9.05 -6.35
C SER A 4 30.56 -7.71 -6.00
N ARG A 5 30.31 -6.90 -7.03
CA ARG A 5 29.53 -5.65 -6.94
C ARG A 5 28.08 -6.00 -6.59
N LYS A 6 27.67 -5.77 -5.34
CA LYS A 6 26.25 -5.70 -4.96
C LYS A 6 25.60 -4.51 -5.66
N ILE A 7 24.94 -4.75 -6.80
CA ILE A 7 24.02 -3.80 -7.42
C ILE A 7 22.64 -4.46 -7.43
N SER A 8 21.84 -4.20 -6.41
CA SER A 8 20.39 -4.14 -6.55
C SER A 8 19.89 -2.79 -6.04
N ARG A 9 20.46 -1.73 -6.61
CA ARG A 9 19.85 -0.41 -6.54
C ARG A 9 18.61 -0.50 -7.45
N THR A 10 17.46 -0.84 -6.87
CA THR A 10 16.16 -0.67 -7.52
C THR A 10 16.18 0.71 -8.16
N GLN A 11 16.20 0.76 -9.49
CA GLN A 11 16.13 2.03 -10.21
C GLN A 11 14.83 2.69 -9.77
N ARG A 12 14.95 3.69 -8.90
CA ARG A 12 13.83 4.57 -8.57
C ARG A 12 13.55 5.32 -9.85
N THR A 13 12.52 4.89 -10.58
CA THR A 13 11.94 5.69 -11.65
C THR A 13 11.58 7.04 -11.06
N LEU A 14 11.99 8.11 -11.74
CA LEU A 14 11.62 9.46 -11.32
C LEU A 14 10.08 9.57 -11.37
N PRO A 15 9.44 10.19 -10.37
CA PRO A 15 8.00 10.41 -10.40
C PRO A 15 7.62 11.24 -11.62
N SER A 16 6.60 10.80 -12.35
CA SER A 16 6.05 11.50 -13.51
C SER A 16 4.56 11.78 -13.26
N PRO A 17 4.22 12.70 -12.35
CA PRO A 17 2.82 13.04 -12.07
C PRO A 17 2.14 13.60 -13.32
N PRO A 18 0.81 13.47 -13.42
CA PRO A 18 0.09 13.97 -14.59
C PRO A 18 0.08 15.51 -14.64
N LEU A 19 0.02 16.03 -15.87
CA LEU A 19 -0.06 17.47 -16.13
C LEU A 19 -1.37 18.04 -15.58
N LEU A 20 -1.37 19.31 -15.20
CA LEU A 20 -2.60 19.98 -14.73
C LEU A 20 -3.68 19.98 -15.82
N GLN A 21 -4.93 19.83 -15.39
CA GLN A 21 -6.11 19.95 -16.24
C GLN A 21 -7.14 20.85 -15.54
N ALA A 22 -8.25 21.17 -16.23
CA ALA A 22 -9.32 22.00 -15.68
C ALA A 22 -10.10 21.34 -14.53
N GLY A 23 -9.89 20.04 -14.28
CA GLY A 23 -10.52 19.27 -13.22
C GLY A 23 -9.62 18.14 -12.71
N PRO A 24 -10.15 17.27 -11.82
CA PRO A 24 -9.40 16.16 -11.29
C PRO A 24 -9.13 15.13 -12.39
N ILE A 25 -7.97 14.51 -12.34
CA ILE A 25 -7.59 13.48 -13.32
C ILE A 25 -8.01 12.12 -12.76
N ILE A 26 -8.89 11.40 -13.46
CA ILE A 26 -9.39 10.10 -13.01
C ILE A 26 -9.13 9.05 -14.09
N HIS A 27 -8.24 8.09 -13.77
CA HIS A 27 -7.89 6.95 -14.62
C HIS A 27 -8.43 5.64 -14.02
N GLY A 28 -9.44 5.03 -14.66
CA GLY A 28 -10.07 3.81 -14.15
C GLY A 28 -11.58 3.84 -14.29
N ASN A 29 -12.29 3.25 -13.33
CA ASN A 29 -13.75 3.35 -13.21
C ASN A 29 -14.19 4.80 -12.91
N GLN A 30 -14.30 5.61 -13.95
CA GLN A 30 -14.58 7.04 -13.84
C GLN A 30 -15.92 7.33 -13.15
N GLU A 31 -16.98 6.59 -13.44
CA GLU A 31 -18.31 6.84 -12.89
C GLU A 31 -18.32 6.66 -11.36
N LEU A 32 -17.90 5.48 -10.88
CA LEU A 32 -17.88 5.16 -9.46
C LEU A 32 -16.93 6.08 -8.68
N MET A 33 -15.74 6.29 -9.20
CA MET A 33 -14.71 7.09 -8.53
C MET A 33 -15.08 8.57 -8.50
N THR A 34 -15.64 9.12 -9.59
CA THR A 34 -16.11 10.51 -9.63
C THR A 34 -17.27 10.73 -8.68
N HIS A 35 -18.23 9.79 -8.64
CA HIS A 35 -19.39 9.88 -7.76
C HIS A 35 -18.96 10.03 -6.29
N TRP A 36 -18.15 9.09 -5.79
CA TRP A 36 -17.69 9.12 -4.41
C TRP A 36 -16.70 10.23 -4.11
N LEU A 37 -15.82 10.56 -5.07
CA LEU A 37 -14.92 11.70 -4.95
C LEU A 37 -15.73 12.96 -4.67
N LEU A 38 -16.68 13.34 -5.53
CA LEU A 38 -17.42 14.58 -5.39
C LEU A 38 -18.33 14.57 -4.15
N PHE A 39 -18.91 13.42 -3.81
CA PHE A 39 -19.72 13.26 -2.62
C PHE A 39 -18.94 13.59 -1.35
N TYR A 40 -17.78 12.94 -1.16
CA TYR A 40 -16.95 13.13 0.02
C TYR A 40 -16.12 14.41 -0.01
N TRP A 41 -15.74 14.90 -1.19
CA TRP A 41 -15.09 16.21 -1.34
C TRP A 41 -15.94 17.33 -0.76
N ARG A 42 -17.24 17.32 -1.07
CA ARG A 42 -18.21 18.28 -0.50
C ARG A 42 -18.38 18.06 1.00
N LYS A 43 -18.50 16.81 1.46
CA LYS A 43 -18.74 16.50 2.88
C LYS A 43 -17.55 16.89 3.77
N LEU A 44 -16.33 16.79 3.25
CA LEU A 44 -15.09 17.17 3.93
C LEU A 44 -14.72 18.65 3.75
N GLU A 45 -15.54 19.41 3.02
CA GLU A 45 -15.35 20.85 2.75
C GLU A 45 -13.97 21.18 2.16
N ILE A 46 -13.45 20.29 1.31
CA ILE A 46 -12.13 20.49 0.69
C ILE A 46 -12.23 21.64 -0.33
N PRO A 47 -11.32 22.64 -0.29
CA PRO A 47 -11.32 23.76 -1.22
C PRO A 47 -11.33 23.30 -2.69
N LYS A 48 -12.11 23.98 -3.54
CA LYS A 48 -12.26 23.60 -4.96
C LYS A 48 -10.96 23.76 -5.75
N GLU A 49 -10.08 24.64 -5.29
CA GLU A 49 -8.77 24.92 -5.86
C GLU A 49 -7.84 23.70 -5.77
N GLU A 50 -8.04 22.83 -4.78
CA GLU A 50 -7.26 21.60 -4.63
C GLU A 50 -7.73 20.50 -5.61
N LEU A 51 -8.92 20.62 -6.19
CA LEU A 51 -9.49 19.60 -7.06
C LEU A 51 -8.70 19.45 -8.36
N VAL A 52 -8.19 20.56 -8.91
CA VAL A 52 -7.34 20.55 -10.12
C VAL A 52 -5.94 19.98 -9.84
N LEU A 53 -5.55 19.85 -8.57
CA LEU A 53 -4.28 19.29 -8.12
C LEU A 53 -4.39 17.80 -7.79
N LEU A 54 -5.59 17.23 -7.82
CA LEU A 54 -5.86 15.82 -7.59
C LEU A 54 -5.76 14.99 -8.87
N ALA A 55 -5.05 13.88 -8.77
CA ALA A 55 -5.19 12.75 -9.69
C ALA A 55 -5.51 11.47 -8.91
N MET A 56 -6.39 10.65 -9.45
CA MET A 56 -6.85 9.41 -8.85
C MET A 56 -6.81 8.30 -9.90
N THR A 57 -6.40 7.10 -9.50
CA THR A 57 -6.40 5.94 -10.40
C THR A 57 -6.70 4.63 -9.69
N ASP A 58 -7.29 3.68 -10.41
CA ASP A 58 -7.40 2.29 -9.97
C ASP A 58 -6.30 1.38 -10.57
N GLU A 59 -5.39 1.95 -11.37
CA GLU A 59 -4.29 1.23 -11.98
C GLU A 59 -2.99 1.38 -11.18
N ARG A 60 -2.51 0.27 -10.61
CA ARG A 60 -1.24 0.23 -9.85
C ARG A 60 -0.03 0.66 -10.65
N ARG A 61 0.00 0.36 -11.96
CA ARG A 61 1.10 0.74 -12.85
C ARG A 61 1.13 2.24 -13.06
N GLU A 62 -0.04 2.84 -13.24
CA GLU A 62 -0.20 4.27 -13.41
C GLU A 62 0.18 5.03 -12.14
N PHE A 63 -0.32 4.58 -10.98
CA PHE A 63 0.09 5.16 -9.70
C PHE A 63 1.59 5.04 -9.44
N ALA A 64 2.20 3.90 -9.82
CA ALA A 64 3.64 3.72 -9.71
C ALA A 64 4.44 4.62 -10.67
N ARG A 65 3.90 4.90 -11.86
CA ARG A 65 4.46 5.88 -12.80
C ARG A 65 4.43 7.29 -12.21
N TRP A 66 3.31 7.70 -11.64
CA TRP A 66 3.17 9.02 -11.03
C TRP A 66 4.07 9.22 -9.83
N THR A 67 4.15 8.24 -8.94
CA THR A 67 4.87 8.37 -7.66
C THR A 67 6.33 7.91 -7.71
N GLY A 68 6.72 7.16 -8.74
CA GLY A 68 8.01 6.46 -8.79
C GLY A 68 8.12 5.30 -7.77
N LYS A 69 7.01 4.90 -7.15
CA LYS A 69 6.95 3.87 -6.09
C LYS A 69 5.95 2.79 -6.43
N ARG A 70 6.35 1.54 -6.28
CA ARG A 70 5.43 0.40 -6.41
C ARG A 70 4.63 0.25 -5.12
N LEU A 71 3.31 0.14 -5.25
CA LEU A 71 2.42 -0.22 -4.15
C LEU A 71 2.56 -1.69 -3.77
N ASP A 72 2.33 -1.99 -2.49
CA ASP A 72 2.16 -3.36 -2.03
C ASP A 72 0.90 -3.96 -2.68
N SER A 73 0.98 -5.23 -3.10
CA SER A 73 -0.16 -5.96 -3.67
C SER A 73 -1.39 -6.05 -2.76
N MET A 74 -1.22 -5.87 -1.45
CA MET A 74 -2.31 -5.89 -0.47
C MET A 74 -2.91 -4.51 -0.20
N ALA A 75 -2.32 -3.42 -0.72
CA ALA A 75 -2.85 -2.09 -0.51
C ALA A 75 -4.25 -1.96 -1.14
N LEU A 76 -5.23 -1.53 -0.35
CA LEU A 76 -6.61 -1.29 -0.79
C LEU A 76 -6.80 0.15 -1.31
N GLY A 77 -6.14 1.10 -0.67
CA GLY A 77 -6.02 2.49 -1.10
C GLY A 77 -4.62 3.02 -0.82
N CYS A 78 -4.27 4.15 -1.44
CA CYS A 78 -3.11 4.91 -1.03
C CYS A 78 -3.18 6.37 -1.48
N TYR A 79 -3.04 7.29 -0.52
CA TYR A 79 -2.79 8.69 -0.76
C TYR A 79 -1.29 9.01 -0.77
N CYS A 80 -0.86 9.76 -1.77
CA CYS A 80 0.49 10.29 -1.88
C CYS A 80 0.47 11.78 -2.25
N PHE A 81 1.15 12.57 -1.42
CA PHE A 81 1.42 13.97 -1.71
C PHE A 81 2.79 14.14 -2.36
N ILE A 82 2.84 14.83 -3.49
CA ILE A 82 4.09 15.28 -4.11
C ILE A 82 4.22 16.78 -3.87
N PRO A 83 5.15 17.23 -3.02
CA PRO A 83 5.39 18.65 -2.78
C PRO A 83 5.86 19.36 -4.05
N SER A 84 5.55 20.65 -4.15
CA SER A 84 6.16 21.50 -5.17
C SER A 84 7.69 21.60 -4.97
N PRO A 85 8.48 21.87 -6.02
CA PRO A 85 9.93 22.05 -5.88
C PRO A 85 10.33 23.11 -4.84
N SER A 86 9.53 24.17 -4.69
CA SER A 86 9.74 25.23 -3.70
C SER A 86 9.53 24.74 -2.27
N GLU A 87 8.51 23.90 -2.02
CA GLU A 87 8.27 23.27 -0.72
C GLU A 87 9.36 22.25 -0.36
N MET A 88 9.85 21.48 -1.35
CA MET A 88 10.97 20.56 -1.14
C MET A 88 12.24 21.30 -0.68
N ALA A 89 12.54 22.45 -1.31
CA ALA A 89 13.68 23.28 -0.94
C ALA A 89 13.55 23.83 0.49
N ARG A 90 12.33 24.19 0.92
CA ARG A 90 12.06 24.64 2.30
C ARG A 90 12.20 23.54 3.35
N SER A 91 11.83 22.30 3.01
CA SER A 91 11.93 21.15 3.91
C SER A 91 13.36 20.64 4.08
N ARG A 92 14.21 20.75 3.06
CA ARG A 92 15.64 20.37 3.11
C ARG A 92 16.54 21.49 3.65
N ARG A 93 16.29 21.97 4.88
CA ARG A 93 17.30 22.77 5.60
C ARG A 93 18.36 21.86 6.22
N LYS A 94 19.34 21.44 5.40
CA LYS A 94 20.75 21.42 5.82
C LYS A 94 21.46 22.49 4.99
N PRO A 95 22.23 23.40 5.60
CA PRO A 95 22.87 24.48 4.88
C PRO A 95 24.11 23.92 4.21
N TYR A 96 24.07 23.56 2.93
CA TYR A 96 25.27 23.58 2.10
C TYR A 96 24.95 23.67 0.61
N SER A 97 25.69 24.59 -0.02
CA SER A 97 25.84 24.92 -1.45
C SER A 97 24.60 25.28 -2.26
N LEU A 98 24.44 26.61 -2.41
CA LEU A 98 24.04 27.25 -3.66
C LEU A 98 24.83 26.67 -4.83
N GLN A 99 24.15 26.17 -5.87
CA GLN A 99 24.27 26.63 -7.26
C GLN A 99 23.61 25.65 -8.21
N THR A 100 23.01 26.21 -9.26
CA THR A 100 22.45 25.56 -10.46
C THR A 100 21.21 24.69 -10.27
N ALA A 101 20.05 25.33 -10.21
CA ALA A 101 18.83 24.76 -10.79
C ALA A 101 18.26 25.78 -11.76
N PHE A 102 18.36 25.48 -13.05
CA PHE A 102 17.67 26.17 -14.12
C PHE A 102 16.18 26.32 -13.75
N SER A 103 15.64 27.53 -13.94
CA SER A 103 14.23 27.87 -13.73
C SER A 103 13.33 27.11 -14.70
N LEU A 104 13.08 25.83 -14.41
CA LEU A 104 11.86 25.18 -14.86
C LEU A 104 10.69 25.81 -14.08
N PRO A 105 9.55 26.11 -14.72
CA PRO A 105 8.38 26.60 -14.00
C PRO A 105 8.07 25.60 -12.88
N ALA A 106 8.05 26.09 -11.63
CA ALA A 106 7.82 25.27 -10.47
C ALA A 106 6.46 24.59 -10.63
N SER A 107 6.47 23.28 -10.90
CA SER A 107 5.23 22.52 -10.95
C SER A 107 4.56 22.61 -9.57
N PRO A 108 3.25 22.91 -9.49
CA PRO A 108 2.56 22.96 -8.21
C PRO A 108 2.57 21.58 -7.56
N HIS A 109 2.21 21.53 -6.27
CA HIS A 109 2.07 20.26 -5.58
C HIS A 109 0.99 19.39 -6.23
N ARG A 110 0.98 18.10 -5.86
CA ARG A 110 0.01 17.12 -6.34
C ARG A 110 -0.51 16.25 -5.22
N HIS A 111 -1.80 15.96 -5.31
CA HIS A 111 -2.48 14.92 -4.55
C HIS A 111 -2.72 13.74 -5.47
N LEU A 112 -2.21 12.56 -5.09
CA LEU A 112 -2.34 11.34 -5.86
C LEU A 112 -3.06 10.29 -5.01
N ILE A 113 -4.11 9.69 -5.54
CA ILE A 113 -4.87 8.64 -4.85
C ILE A 113 -4.89 7.37 -5.72
N PHE A 114 -4.61 6.23 -5.10
CA PHE A 114 -4.85 4.91 -5.66
C PHE A 114 -6.03 4.26 -4.95
N ILE A 115 -6.89 3.57 -5.70
CA ILE A 115 -7.98 2.74 -5.16
C ILE A 115 -7.93 1.35 -5.81
N GLU A 116 -8.02 0.29 -5.04
CA GLU A 116 -8.11 -1.05 -5.61
C GLU A 116 -9.48 -1.29 -6.28
N PRO A 117 -9.51 -1.64 -7.57
CA PRO A 117 -10.79 -1.82 -8.28
C PRO A 117 -11.49 -3.14 -7.97
N ALA A 118 -10.76 -4.17 -7.50
CA ALA A 118 -11.30 -5.50 -7.24
C ALA A 118 -11.91 -5.67 -5.83
N MET A 119 -12.30 -4.58 -5.17
CA MET A 119 -12.99 -4.61 -3.87
C MET A 119 -14.51 -4.55 -4.06
N GLN A 120 -15.25 -4.87 -3.00
CA GLN A 120 -16.69 -4.59 -2.96
C GLN A 120 -16.96 -3.08 -3.10
N GLN A 121 -18.10 -2.70 -3.69
CA GLN A 121 -18.44 -1.29 -3.92
C GLN A 121 -18.44 -0.45 -2.64
N LYS A 122 -18.94 -1.01 -1.52
CA LYS A 122 -18.90 -0.36 -0.20
C LYS A 122 -17.46 -0.16 0.30
N ALA A 123 -16.57 -1.10 0.03
CA ALA A 123 -15.15 -0.97 0.39
C ALA A 123 -14.44 0.08 -0.46
N ILE A 124 -14.77 0.18 -1.76
CA ILE A 124 -14.29 1.26 -2.65
C ILE A 124 -14.71 2.63 -2.10
N GLU A 125 -15.99 2.78 -1.74
CA GLU A 125 -16.52 4.00 -1.14
C GLU A 125 -15.75 4.41 0.13
N VAL A 126 -15.66 3.50 1.10
CA VAL A 126 -14.97 3.75 2.39
C VAL A 126 -13.50 4.08 2.16
N THR A 127 -12.84 3.40 1.22
CA THR A 127 -11.43 3.67 0.88
C THR A 127 -11.28 5.05 0.25
N ILE A 128 -12.17 5.48 -0.65
CA ILE A 128 -12.14 6.84 -1.21
C ILE A 128 -12.31 7.87 -0.08
N ALA A 129 -13.23 7.66 0.85
CA ALA A 129 -13.40 8.54 2.01
C ALA A 129 -12.12 8.60 2.87
N HIS A 130 -11.49 7.45 3.15
CA HIS A 130 -10.22 7.36 3.89
C HIS A 130 -9.12 8.19 3.24
N GLU A 131 -8.90 8.02 1.93
CA GLU A 131 -7.83 8.74 1.23
C GLU A 131 -8.11 10.25 1.14
N LEU A 132 -9.38 10.65 1.07
CA LEU A 132 -9.77 12.06 1.12
C LEU A 132 -9.65 12.68 2.51
N ILE A 133 -9.81 11.91 3.58
CA ILE A 133 -9.50 12.37 4.95
C ILE A 133 -8.02 12.75 5.04
N HIS A 134 -7.10 11.92 4.55
CA HIS A 134 -5.66 12.28 4.52
C HIS A 134 -5.36 13.51 3.67
N LEU A 135 -6.09 13.66 2.56
CA LEU A 135 -5.98 14.85 1.73
C LEU A 135 -6.43 16.09 2.50
N SER A 136 -7.63 16.04 3.08
CA SER A 136 -8.22 17.13 3.86
C SER A 136 -7.32 17.56 5.01
N ASP A 137 -6.83 16.60 5.80
CA ASP A 137 -5.86 16.85 6.87
C ASP A 137 -4.64 17.62 6.40
N ARG A 138 -4.13 17.27 5.21
CA ARG A 138 -2.96 17.95 4.63
C ARG A 138 -3.29 19.37 4.20
N VAL A 139 -4.42 19.58 3.53
CA VAL A 139 -4.86 20.91 3.09
C VAL A 139 -5.10 21.83 4.29
N GLN A 140 -5.62 21.28 5.39
CA GLN A 140 -5.84 22.00 6.65
C GLN A 140 -4.55 22.20 7.48
N GLY A 141 -3.39 21.71 7.01
CA GLY A 141 -2.11 21.89 7.69
C GLY A 141 -1.81 20.90 8.82
N ASN A 142 -2.60 19.85 8.98
CA ASN A 142 -2.47 18.80 10.00
C ASN A 142 -2.18 17.41 9.40
N PRO A 143 -1.19 17.24 8.50
CA PRO A 143 -1.00 15.98 7.79
C PRO A 143 -0.61 14.83 8.73
N ARG A 144 -1.47 13.81 8.82
CA ARG A 144 -1.19 12.57 9.53
C ARG A 144 -0.34 11.62 8.67
N ARG A 145 0.52 10.81 9.29
CA ARG A 145 1.21 9.71 8.59
C ARG A 145 0.47 8.41 8.84
N HIS A 146 0.33 7.56 7.82
CA HIS A 146 -0.21 6.19 7.90
C HIS A 146 0.36 5.35 9.06
N THR A 147 1.62 5.56 9.44
CA THR A 147 2.28 4.81 10.52
C THR A 147 1.97 5.31 11.93
N HIS A 148 1.28 6.45 12.08
CA HIS A 148 1.16 7.17 13.37
C HIS A 148 -0.26 7.38 13.87
N HIS A 149 -1.30 7.02 13.12
CA HIS A 149 -2.63 6.85 13.71
C HIS A 149 -2.82 5.36 14.03
N GLY A 150 -3.14 5.07 15.30
CA GLY A 150 -3.54 3.74 15.71
C GLY A 150 -4.75 3.27 14.89
N HIS A 151 -4.97 1.95 14.88
CA HIS A 151 -6.03 1.27 14.12
C HIS A 151 -7.40 1.99 14.16
N ASP A 152 -7.69 2.74 15.22
CA ASP A 152 -9.02 3.31 15.49
C ASP A 152 -9.16 4.83 15.27
N ALA A 153 -8.08 5.60 15.15
CA ALA A 153 -8.20 7.07 15.08
C ALA A 153 -8.80 7.52 13.74
N ILE A 154 -8.36 6.94 12.61
CA ILE A 154 -8.97 7.23 11.30
C ILE A 154 -10.26 6.46 11.11
N ALA A 155 -10.41 5.26 11.68
CA ALA A 155 -11.69 4.54 11.62
C ALA A 155 -12.84 5.35 12.24
N THR A 156 -12.58 6.15 13.27
CA THR A 156 -13.58 7.04 13.87
C THR A 156 -13.98 8.16 12.91
N ASP A 157 -13.01 8.77 12.22
CA ASP A 157 -13.27 9.79 11.20
C ASP A 157 -14.00 9.18 10.00
N GLU A 158 -13.61 7.98 9.55
CA GLU A 158 -14.32 7.23 8.52
C GLU A 158 -15.77 6.99 8.93
N ALA A 159 -16.03 6.56 10.17
CA ALA A 159 -17.39 6.35 10.66
C ALA A 159 -18.22 7.64 10.66
N ALA A 160 -17.62 8.75 11.10
CA ALA A 160 -18.28 10.07 11.07
C ALA A 160 -18.57 10.56 9.64
N VAL A 161 -17.61 10.36 8.72
CA VAL A 161 -17.69 10.82 7.33
C VAL A 161 -18.55 9.92 6.48
N THR A 162 -18.52 8.60 6.65
CA THR A 162 -19.33 7.66 5.86
C THR A 162 -20.71 7.44 6.48
N GLY A 163 -20.85 7.63 7.79
CA GLY A 163 -22.06 7.29 8.55
C GLY A 163 -22.16 5.80 8.91
N TYR A 164 -21.17 4.99 8.54
CA TYR A 164 -21.17 3.57 8.88
C TYR A 164 -20.70 3.34 10.34
N PRO A 165 -21.26 2.36 11.05
CA PRO A 165 -20.75 1.95 12.35
C PRO A 165 -19.29 1.47 12.28
N LEU A 166 -18.51 1.77 13.31
CA LEU A 166 -17.12 1.29 13.43
C LEU A 166 -16.98 -0.24 13.30
N ALA A 167 -17.93 -0.99 13.85
CA ALA A 167 -17.94 -2.45 13.76
C ALA A 167 -18.06 -2.93 12.31
N ASP A 168 -18.92 -2.29 11.51
CA ASP A 168 -19.14 -2.61 10.11
C ASP A 168 -17.91 -2.27 9.27
N LEU A 169 -17.26 -1.14 9.54
CA LEU A 169 -16.01 -0.76 8.86
C LEU A 169 -14.89 -1.77 9.13
N ARG A 170 -14.75 -2.23 10.39
CA ARG A 170 -13.78 -3.25 10.77
C ARG A 170 -14.06 -4.59 10.10
N ALA A 171 -15.33 -5.01 10.05
CA ALA A 171 -15.74 -6.23 9.37
C ALA A 171 -15.42 -6.16 7.87
N LEU A 172 -15.77 -5.04 7.23
CA LEU A 172 -15.50 -4.80 5.81
C LEU A 172 -14.01 -4.86 5.47
N LEU A 173 -13.15 -4.18 6.25
CA LEU A 173 -11.69 -4.23 6.05
C LEU A 173 -11.12 -5.64 6.28
N HIS A 174 -11.67 -6.38 7.25
CA HIS A 174 -11.27 -7.76 7.51
C HIS A 174 -11.63 -8.67 6.33
N GLU A 175 -12.86 -8.58 5.84
CA GLU A 175 -13.34 -9.37 4.70
C GLU A 175 -12.53 -9.09 3.43
N GLU A 176 -12.28 -7.82 3.10
CA GLU A 176 -11.43 -7.44 1.96
C GLU A 176 -10.00 -7.98 2.11
N SER A 177 -9.42 -7.89 3.32
CA SER A 177 -8.10 -8.43 3.60
C SER A 177 -8.04 -9.95 3.40
N LEU A 178 -9.05 -10.68 3.86
CA LEU A 178 -9.16 -12.13 3.66
C LEU A 178 -9.35 -12.48 2.19
N HIS A 179 -10.25 -11.80 1.48
CA HIS A 179 -10.49 -12.04 0.07
C HIS A 179 -9.22 -11.81 -0.77
N ARG A 180 -8.51 -10.71 -0.52
CA ARG A 180 -7.22 -10.45 -1.18
C ARG A 180 -6.17 -11.47 -0.84
N GLU A 181 -6.13 -11.94 0.41
CA GLU A 181 -5.22 -13.00 0.80
C GLU A 181 -5.51 -14.27 0.02
N GLN A 182 -6.78 -14.66 -0.12
CA GLN A 182 -7.19 -15.81 -0.91
C GLN A 182 -6.76 -15.67 -2.38
N VAL A 183 -7.05 -14.55 -3.02
CA VAL A 183 -6.62 -14.27 -4.42
C VAL A 183 -5.10 -14.30 -4.55
N ARG A 184 -4.38 -13.72 -3.59
CA ARG A 184 -2.92 -13.77 -3.53
C ARG A 184 -2.40 -15.19 -3.40
N ARG A 185 -3.04 -16.04 -2.59
CA ARG A 185 -2.64 -17.43 -2.39
C ARG A 185 -3.01 -18.34 -3.56
N ALA A 186 -4.12 -18.09 -4.23
CA ALA A 186 -4.46 -18.77 -5.48
C ALA A 186 -3.41 -18.49 -6.57
N SER A 187 -2.97 -17.23 -6.71
CA SER A 187 -1.94 -16.85 -7.70
C SER A 187 -0.51 -17.17 -7.26
N ARG A 188 -0.25 -17.21 -5.95
CA ARG A 188 1.07 -17.46 -5.36
C ARG A 188 0.94 -18.45 -4.19
N PRO A 189 0.73 -19.74 -4.50
CA PRO A 189 0.55 -20.76 -3.48
C PRO A 189 1.79 -20.86 -2.59
N ILE A 190 1.55 -21.18 -1.33
CA ILE A 190 2.61 -21.49 -0.37
C ILE A 190 3.19 -22.84 -0.78
N ARG A 191 4.50 -22.87 -1.03
CA ARG A 191 5.22 -24.07 -1.49
C ARG A 191 6.27 -24.54 -0.50
N TYR A 192 6.53 -23.75 0.54
CA TYR A 192 7.54 -24.06 1.54
C TYR A 192 7.02 -23.55 2.88
N LEU A 193 6.97 -24.41 3.88
CA LEU A 193 6.61 -24.04 5.24
C LEU A 193 7.84 -24.22 6.12
N TYR A 194 8.36 -23.13 6.66
CA TYR A 194 9.48 -23.20 7.59
C TYR A 194 8.98 -23.11 9.03
N ALA A 195 9.66 -23.76 9.96
CA ALA A 195 9.35 -23.68 11.39
C ALA A 195 10.58 -23.29 12.21
N CYS A 196 10.35 -22.56 13.30
CA CYS A 196 11.36 -22.31 14.31
C CYS A 196 11.42 -23.50 15.30
N PRO A 197 12.60 -24.08 15.59
CA PRO A 197 12.70 -25.21 16.51
C PRO A 197 12.40 -24.83 17.96
N GLN A 198 12.50 -23.54 18.31
CA GLN A 198 12.30 -23.06 19.68
C GLN A 198 10.85 -22.72 20.00
N CYS A 199 10.21 -21.89 19.15
CA CYS A 199 8.86 -21.39 19.42
C CYS A 199 7.78 -22.06 18.56
N GLY A 200 8.14 -22.97 17.65
CA GLY A 200 7.22 -23.63 16.74
C GLY A 200 6.56 -22.72 15.69
N LYS A 201 6.85 -21.40 15.69
CA LYS A 201 6.25 -20.45 14.77
C LYS A 201 6.54 -20.82 13.32
N GLN A 202 5.49 -20.81 12.52
CA GLN A 202 5.54 -21.18 11.12
C GLN A 202 5.68 -19.96 10.21
N TYR A 203 6.44 -20.13 9.14
CA TYR A 203 6.80 -19.11 8.18
C TYR A 203 6.49 -19.62 6.77
N PRO A 204 5.26 -19.43 6.28
CA PRO A 204 4.87 -19.86 4.94
C PRO A 204 5.55 -19.01 3.87
N ARG A 205 6.12 -19.65 2.85
CA ARG A 205 6.84 -19.02 1.74
C ARG A 205 6.44 -19.58 0.40
N THR A 206 6.40 -18.71 -0.60
CA THR A 206 6.16 -19.08 -2.00
C THR A 206 7.45 -19.49 -2.72
N ARG A 207 8.62 -19.17 -2.15
CA ARG A 207 9.97 -19.49 -2.64
C ARG A 207 10.85 -19.89 -1.47
N ARG A 208 11.83 -20.78 -1.72
CA ARG A 208 12.85 -21.12 -0.71
C ARG A 208 13.66 -19.89 -0.32
N TYR A 209 14.17 -19.87 0.91
CA TYR A 209 15.19 -18.90 1.28
C TYR A 209 16.48 -19.21 0.51
N SER A 210 17.17 -18.17 0.02
CA SER A 210 18.45 -18.32 -0.67
C SER A 210 19.63 -18.49 0.29
N HIS A 211 19.42 -18.17 1.56
CA HIS A 211 20.40 -18.24 2.64
C HIS A 211 19.72 -18.75 3.92
N ALA A 212 20.52 -19.17 4.89
CA ALA A 212 20.03 -19.49 6.21
C ALA A 212 19.33 -18.27 6.83
N VAL A 213 18.13 -18.48 7.40
CA VAL A 213 17.34 -17.44 8.07
C VAL A 213 16.96 -17.94 9.46
N SER A 214 16.95 -17.06 10.45
CA SER A 214 16.53 -17.38 11.82
C SER A 214 15.18 -16.77 12.16
N CYS A 215 14.56 -17.29 13.21
CA CYS A 215 13.30 -16.80 13.76
C CYS A 215 13.41 -15.37 14.29
N SER A 216 12.88 -14.40 13.53
CA SER A 216 12.84 -12.99 13.94
C SER A 216 11.97 -12.69 15.17
N HIS A 217 11.18 -13.68 15.61
CA HIS A 217 10.32 -13.58 16.79
C HIS A 217 11.07 -13.95 18.08
N CYS A 218 11.98 -14.93 18.01
CA CYS A 218 12.84 -15.30 19.14
C CYS A 218 14.01 -14.33 19.30
N ASP A 219 14.57 -13.89 18.17
CA ASP A 219 15.70 -12.96 18.14
C ASP A 219 15.56 -12.04 16.93
N LYS A 220 15.75 -10.72 17.11
CA LYS A 220 15.63 -9.77 16.00
C LYS A 220 16.82 -9.85 15.04
N ASP A 221 17.97 -10.27 15.55
CA ASP A 221 19.19 -10.47 14.76
C ASP A 221 19.33 -11.92 14.30
N TYR A 222 20.18 -12.16 13.30
CA TYR A 222 20.41 -13.52 12.83
C TYR A 222 21.07 -14.36 13.92
N ASN A 223 20.44 -15.47 14.30
CA ASN A 223 20.92 -16.39 15.32
C ASN A 223 20.79 -17.84 14.85
N PRO A 224 21.92 -18.57 14.66
CA PRO A 224 21.90 -19.92 14.11
C PRO A 224 21.15 -20.93 14.99
N ARG A 225 21.02 -20.68 16.30
CA ARG A 225 20.21 -21.53 17.21
C ARG A 225 18.73 -21.55 16.85
N TYR A 226 18.24 -20.46 16.24
CA TYR A 226 16.86 -20.33 15.82
C TYR A 226 16.72 -20.44 14.29
N HIS A 227 17.67 -21.12 13.64
CA HIS A 227 17.62 -21.37 12.20
C HIS A 227 16.32 -22.07 11.83
N LEU A 228 15.62 -21.52 10.85
CA LEU A 228 14.36 -22.04 10.38
C LEU A 228 14.60 -23.29 9.53
N TYR A 229 14.00 -24.41 9.93
CA TYR A 229 14.05 -25.65 9.14
C TYR A 229 12.80 -25.77 8.26
N LEU A 230 12.96 -26.37 7.09
CA LEU A 230 11.87 -26.62 6.15
C LEU A 230 11.07 -27.82 6.64
N LEU A 231 9.76 -27.64 6.85
CA LEU A 231 8.83 -28.74 7.08
C LEU A 231 8.50 -29.43 5.75
N PRO A 232 8.27 -30.74 5.75
CA PRO A 232 7.59 -31.40 4.65
C PRO A 232 6.23 -30.72 4.48
N LEU A 233 5.91 -30.23 3.29
CA LEU A 233 4.52 -30.00 2.98
C LEU A 233 3.88 -31.38 2.92
N ALA A 234 2.70 -31.54 3.51
CA ALA A 234 1.91 -32.75 3.33
C ALA A 234 1.52 -32.84 1.84
N GLU A 235 2.41 -33.39 1.02
CA GLU A 235 2.10 -33.90 -0.31
C GLU A 235 1.52 -35.29 -0.08
N ASP A 236 0.23 -35.43 -0.43
CA ASP A 236 -0.51 -36.67 -0.66
C ASP A 236 -0.51 -37.69 0.49
N ALA A 237 -1.43 -37.50 1.43
CA ALA A 237 -2.00 -38.66 2.13
C ALA A 237 -2.74 -39.49 1.08
N GLU A 238 -2.03 -40.46 0.49
CA GLU A 238 -2.62 -41.54 -0.29
C GLU A 238 -3.84 -42.06 0.47
N CYS A 239 -5.01 -41.91 -0.16
CA CYS A 239 -6.22 -42.58 0.28
C CYS A 239 -5.87 -44.07 0.34
N PRO A 240 -6.02 -44.76 1.49
CA PRO A 240 -5.79 -46.19 1.52
C PRO A 240 -6.80 -46.80 0.55
N THR A 241 -6.31 -47.28 -0.59
CA THR A 241 -7.07 -48.20 -1.41
C THR A 241 -7.25 -49.44 -0.57
N ASP A 242 -8.45 -49.61 -0.02
CA ASP A 242 -8.86 -50.86 0.58
C ASP A 242 -8.76 -51.95 -0.49
N SER A 243 -7.62 -52.61 -0.47
CA SER A 243 -7.41 -53.91 -1.08
C SER A 243 -8.33 -54.91 -0.39
N ALA A 244 -9.17 -55.50 -1.22
CA ALA A 244 -9.90 -56.74 -1.04
C ALA A 244 -9.33 -57.71 0.02
N SER A 245 -10.23 -58.26 0.83
CA SER A 245 -10.15 -59.58 1.46
C SER A 245 -11.59 -59.97 1.80
N SER A 246 -12.24 -60.74 0.91
CA SER A 246 -12.55 -62.18 1.09
C SER A 246 -13.85 -62.42 1.83
#